data_AF-A0A1H5S6D5-F1
#
_entry.id   AF-A0A1H5S6D5-F1
#
_cell.length_a   1.000
_cell.length_b   1.000
_cell.length_c   1.000
_cell.angle_alpha   90.00
_cell.angle_beta   90.00
_cell.angle_gamma   90.00
#
_symmetry.space_group_name_H-M   'P 1'
#
loop_
_entity.id
_entity.type
_entity.pdbx_description
1 polymer ?
#
loop_
_entity_poly.entity_id
_entity_poly.type
_entity_poly.pdbx_seq_one_letter_code
_entity_poly.pdbx_strand_id
1 'polypeptide(L)'
;MEAATLMILGLMAAPTDDKQAHYYAGAAVAQVAQENGLSAWESCGLTLAAAAAKEAWDANGHGTVDGFDGLATIAGCQLTYRF
;
A
#
# COMPACT_ATOMS: atom_id res chain seq x y z
N MET A 1 -17.13 -4.18 -9.32
CA MET A 1 -16.71 -2.78 -9.13
C MET A 1 -17.06 -2.24 -7.73
N GLU A 2 -17.96 -2.86 -6.98
CA GLU A 2 -18.43 -2.31 -5.70
C GLU A 2 -17.51 -2.65 -4.51
N ALA A 3 -16.90 -3.84 -4.49
CA ALA A 3 -16.02 -4.27 -3.39
C ALA A 3 -14.72 -3.45 -3.30
N ALA A 4 -14.12 -3.07 -4.44
CA ALA A 4 -12.93 -2.21 -4.48
C ALA A 4 -13.25 -0.80 -3.95
N THR A 5 -14.43 -0.29 -4.29
CA THR A 5 -14.91 1.01 -3.82
C THR A 5 -15.16 1.01 -2.31
N LEU A 6 -15.72 -0.08 -1.77
CA LEU A 6 -15.92 -0.26 -0.33
C LEU A 6 -14.60 -0.43 0.44
N MET A 7 -13.60 -1.06 -0.16
CA MET A 7 -12.26 -1.17 0.45
C MET A 7 -11.58 0.20 0.52
N ILE A 8 -11.61 0.97 -0.58
CA ILE A 8 -11.07 2.34 -0.62
C ILE A 8 -11.80 3.26 0.37
N LEU A 9 -13.13 3.16 0.49
CA LEU A 9 -13.89 3.93 1.47
C LEU A 9 -13.59 3.52 2.92
N GLY A 10 -13.39 2.22 3.18
CA GLY A 10 -13.09 1.70 4.51
C GLY A 10 -11.72 2.13 5.04
N LEU A 11 -10.74 2.28 4.13
CA LEU A 11 -9.40 2.77 4.45
C LEU A 11 -9.33 4.27 4.75
N MET A 12 -10.28 5.06 4.22
CA MET A 12 -10.42 6.50 4.52
C MET A 12 -11.06 6.77 5.90
N ALA A 13 -11.55 5.76 6.60
CA ALA A 13 -12.27 5.91 7.87
C ALA A 13 -11.44 5.58 9.13
N ALA A 14 -10.21 5.10 8.97
CA ALA A 14 -9.23 4.88 10.03
C ALA A 14 -8.43 6.19 10.28
N PRO A 15 -7.77 6.42 11.45
CA PRO A 15 -7.29 7.74 11.87
C PRO A 15 -6.49 8.41 10.74
N THR A 16 -7.04 9.53 10.27
CA THR A 16 -7.06 9.84 8.83
C THR A 16 -5.70 10.18 8.23
N ASP A 17 -4.73 10.69 9.00
CA ASP A 17 -3.40 11.02 8.46
C ASP A 17 -2.49 9.80 8.33
N ASP A 18 -2.50 8.92 9.33
CA ASP A 18 -1.56 7.81 9.43
C ASP A 18 -1.80 6.77 8.33
N LYS A 19 -3.06 6.35 8.17
CA LYS A 19 -3.44 5.37 7.13
C LYS A 19 -3.38 5.98 5.72
N GLN A 20 -3.59 7.29 5.57
CA GLN A 20 -3.35 7.97 4.31
C GLN A 20 -1.86 8.01 3.96
N ALA A 21 -0.97 8.25 4.93
CA ALA A 21 0.46 8.21 4.71
C ALA A 21 0.92 6.83 4.23
N HIS A 22 0.40 5.75 4.82
CA HIS A 22 0.65 4.39 4.36
C HIS A 22 0.16 4.16 2.92
N TYR A 23 -1.06 4.58 2.61
CA TYR A 23 -1.58 4.50 1.25
C TYR A 23 -0.70 5.25 0.23
N TYR A 24 -0.29 6.49 0.55
CA TYR A 24 0.58 7.27 -0.33
C TYR A 24 1.98 6.69 -0.45
N ALA A 25 2.54 6.12 0.62
CA ALA A 25 3.81 5.39 0.57
C ALA A 25 3.71 4.22 -0.41
N GLY A 26 2.61 3.47 -0.35
CA GLY A 26 2.28 2.42 -1.32
C GLY A 26 2.25 2.94 -2.76
N ALA A 27 1.46 3.98 -3.01
CA ALA A 27 1.34 4.58 -4.33
C ALA A 27 2.70 5.09 -4.87
N ALA A 28 3.52 5.68 -4.02
CA ALA A 28 4.86 6.15 -4.38
C ALA A 28 5.80 5.00 -4.77
N VAL A 29 5.82 3.91 -4.00
CA VAL A 29 6.62 2.71 -4.34
C VAL A 29 6.19 2.14 -5.69
N ALA A 30 4.88 1.99 -5.91
CA ALA A 30 4.34 1.47 -7.16
C ALA A 30 4.65 2.39 -8.36
N GLN A 31 4.54 3.71 -8.18
CA GLN A 31 4.85 4.70 -9.22
C GLN A 31 6.34 4.64 -9.61
N VAL A 32 7.24 4.67 -8.64
CA VAL A 32 8.69 4.58 -8.89
C VAL A 32 9.05 3.26 -9.56
N ALA A 33 8.45 2.14 -9.14
CA ALA A 33 8.67 0.85 -9.78
C ALA A 33 8.27 0.86 -11.27
N GLN A 34 7.10 1.41 -11.60
CA GLN A 34 6.66 1.52 -12.99
C GLN A 34 7.53 2.47 -13.81
N GLU A 35 7.97 3.59 -13.24
CA GLU A 35 8.92 4.51 -13.88
C GLU A 35 10.26 3.83 -14.20
N ASN A 36 10.64 2.81 -13.44
CA ASN A 36 11.83 1.98 -13.68
C ASN A 36 11.54 0.75 -14.56
N GLY A 37 10.37 0.69 -15.21
CA GLY A 37 10.05 -0.31 -16.22
C GLY A 37 9.49 -1.63 -15.68
N LEU A 38 9.14 -1.71 -14.38
CA LEU A 38 8.43 -2.87 -13.86
C LEU A 38 6.97 -2.87 -14.32
N SER A 39 6.42 -4.06 -14.55
CA SER A 39 4.99 -4.23 -14.83
C SER A 39 4.13 -3.84 -13.64
N ALA A 40 2.84 -3.63 -13.87
CA ALA A 40 1.88 -3.30 -12.82
C ALA A 40 1.86 -4.36 -11.70
N TRP A 41 1.96 -5.65 -12.06
CA TRP A 41 2.01 -6.75 -11.10
C TRP A 41 3.30 -6.77 -10.28
N GLU A 42 4.45 -6.56 -10.92
CA GLU A 42 5.73 -6.51 -10.22
C GLU A 42 5.80 -5.30 -9.28
N SER A 43 5.24 -4.16 -9.71
CA SER A 43 5.13 -2.95 -8.90
C SER A 43 4.24 -3.17 -7.67
N CYS A 44 3.11 -3.87 -7.83
CA CYS A 44 2.28 -4.27 -6.69
C CYS A 44 2.99 -5.27 -5.76
N GLY A 45 3.78 -6.18 -6.32
CA GLY A 45 4.66 -7.06 -5.54
C GLY A 45 5.66 -6.28 -4.69
N LEU A 46 6.24 -5.20 -5.23
CA LEU A 46 7.15 -4.34 -4.48
C LEU A 46 6.46 -3.58 -3.35
N THR A 47 5.24 -3.08 -3.54
CA THR A 47 4.45 -2.49 -2.43
C THR A 47 4.12 -3.50 -1.34
N LEU A 48 3.79 -4.75 -1.69
CA LEU A 48 3.57 -5.81 -0.71
C LEU A 48 4.86 -6.10 0.08
N ALA A 49 6.00 -6.17 -0.60
CA ALA A 49 7.29 -6.35 0.05
C ALA A 49 7.65 -5.18 0.97
N ALA A 50 7.38 -3.94 0.55
CA ALA A 50 7.60 -2.74 1.36
C ALA A 50 6.71 -2.72 2.61
N ALA A 51 5.43 -3.08 2.48
CA ALA A 51 4.50 -3.22 3.59
C ALA A 51 5.00 -4.25 4.62
N ALA A 52 5.38 -5.44 4.15
CA ALA A 52 5.92 -6.49 5.03
C ALA A 52 7.24 -6.07 5.69
N ALA A 53 8.11 -5.37 4.97
CA ALA A 53 9.38 -4.88 5.49
C ALA A 53 9.19 -3.83 6.61
N LYS A 54 8.22 -2.91 6.46
CA LYS A 54 7.87 -1.95 7.52
C LYS A 54 7.38 -2.67 8.76
N GLU A 55 6.43 -3.60 8.63
CA GLU A 55 5.90 -4.31 9.81
C GLU A 55 6.96 -5.17 10.49
N ALA A 56 7.87 -5.79 9.72
CA ALA A 56 9.02 -6.50 10.28
C ALA A 56 9.98 -5.56 11.01
N TRP A 57 10.20 -4.35 10.49
CA TRP A 57 11.01 -3.33 11.15
C TRP A 57 10.37 -2.89 12.48
N ASP A 58 9.07 -2.61 12.48
CA ASP A 58 8.35 -2.23 13.68
C ASP A 58 8.34 -3.33 14.75
N ALA A 59 8.24 -4.60 14.34
CA ALA A 59 8.34 -5.74 15.23
C ALA A 59 9.70 -5.83 15.97
N ASN A 60 10.74 -5.15 15.47
CA ASN A 60 12.05 -5.05 16.13
C ASN A 60 12.16 -3.84 17.07
N GLY A 61 11.04 -3.20 17.42
CA GLY A 61 10.98 -2.11 18.40
C GLY A 61 11.11 -0.71 17.79
N HIS A 62 10.96 -0.60 16.47
CA HIS A 62 11.02 0.68 15.75
C HIS A 62 9.67 1.36 15.57
N GLY A 63 8.58 0.71 15.97
CA GLY A 63 7.22 1.21 15.79
C GLY A 63 6.18 0.27 16.39
N THR A 64 4.94 0.40 15.92
CA THR A 64 3.83 -0.48 16.30
C THR A 64 3.46 -1.32 15.10
N VAL A 65 3.45 -2.64 15.29
CA VAL A 65 2.96 -3.56 14.26
C VAL A 65 1.45 -3.37 14.12
N ASP A 66 1.00 -2.97 12.92
CA ASP A 66 -0.41 -2.77 12.59
C ASP A 66 -0.70 -3.34 11.19
N GLY A 67 -1.47 -4.43 11.16
CA GLY A 67 -1.88 -5.05 9.89
C GLY A 67 -2.68 -4.11 8.98
N PHE A 68 -3.35 -3.09 9.54
CA PHE A 68 -4.07 -2.09 8.74
C PHE A 68 -3.12 -1.10 8.05
N ASP A 69 -1.92 -0.85 8.58
CA ASP A 69 -0.86 -0.08 7.89
C ASP A 69 -0.36 -0.83 6.67
N GLY A 70 -0.11 -2.13 6.84
CA GLY A 70 0.28 -3.01 5.76
C GLY A 70 -0.77 -3.04 4.64
N LEU A 71 -2.05 -3.23 5.00
CA LEU A 71 -3.16 -3.21 4.04
C LEU A 71 -3.30 -1.84 3.36
N ALA A 72 -3.14 -0.73 4.08
CA ALA A 72 -3.17 0.60 3.51
C ALA A 72 -2.05 0.82 2.50
N THR A 73 -0.83 0.39 2.83
CA THR A 73 0.32 0.43 1.94
C THR A 73 0.09 -0.40 0.68
N ILE A 74 -0.47 -1.61 0.80
CA ILE A 74 -0.79 -2.45 -0.37
C ILE A 74 -1.89 -1.82 -1.23
N ALA A 75 -2.92 -1.23 -0.61
CA ALA A 75 -4.02 -0.58 -1.31
C ALA A 75 -3.55 0.63 -2.15
N GLY A 76 -2.41 1.22 -1.81
CA GLY A 76 -1.75 2.26 -2.62
C GLY A 76 -1.33 1.78 -4.01
N CYS A 77 -1.09 0.48 -4.20
CA CYS A 77 -0.85 -0.07 -5.52
C CYS A 77 -2.17 -0.27 -6.28
N GLN A 78 -2.46 0.64 -7.21
CA GLN A 78 -3.63 0.52 -8.08
C GLN A 78 -3.28 -0.23 -9.36
N LEU A 79 -3.96 -1.36 -9.60
CA LEU A 79 -3.95 -2.04 -10.89
C LEU A 79 -5.05 -1.48 -11.78
N THR A 80 -4.66 -0.75 -12.82
CA THR A 80 -5.60 -0.28 -13.85
C THR A 80 -5.41 -1.09 -15.12
N TYR A 81 -6.42 -1.89 -15.50
CA TYR A 81 -6.46 -2.55 -16.81
C TYR A 81 -6.87 -1.52 -17.87
N ARG A 82 -6.02 -1.30 -18.88
CA ARG A 82 -6.34 -0.51 -20.07
C ARG A 82 -6.33 -1.45 -21.28
N PHE A 83 -7.41 -1.43 -22.06
CA PHE A 83 -7.60 -2.23 -23.28
C PHE A 83 -7.21 -1.42 -24.51
#